data_AF-A0A963MGN5-F1
#
_entry.id   AF-A0A963MGN5-F1
#
_cell.length_a   1.000
_cell.length_b   1.000
_cell.length_c   1.000
_cell.angle_alpha   90.00
_cell.angle_beta   90.00
_cell.angle_gamma   90.00
#
_symmetry.space_group_name_H-M   'P 1'
#
loop_
_entity.id
_entity.type
_entity.pdbx_description
1 polymer ?
#
loop_
_entity_poly.entity_id
_entity_poly.type
_entity_poly.pdbx_seq_one_letter_code
_entity_poly.pdbx_strand_id
1 'polypeptide(L)'
;LLHITDCHAQLLPIYFREPNVNIGVAGMAGKAPHIVGQNFLKHFEIPADPRLAHAFTYLDFERYAGVYGKVGGFAHLATLIKRIKAQRPGALLLDGGDSWQGSGAAMWTKGQDMVDAQLALGVDIMTLHWESTYGQDRVLEVSKKDFANKIEIVAQNVKTADFGDPVFKPYVIRNVNGVKVRVIGQA
;
A
#
# COMPACT_ATOMS: atom_id res chain seq x y z
N LEU A 1 -12.07 -1.27 -7.09
CA LEU A 1 -11.24 -1.31 -5.88
C LEU A 1 -10.11 -0.32 -6.09
N LEU A 2 -9.82 0.51 -5.10
CA LEU A 2 -8.62 1.34 -5.03
C LEU A 2 -7.65 0.60 -4.11
N HIS A 3 -6.38 0.55 -4.48
CA HIS A 3 -5.36 -0.17 -3.71
C HIS A 3 -4.11 0.68 -3.61
N ILE A 4 -3.61 0.84 -2.38
CA ILE A 4 -2.29 1.38 -2.06
C ILE A 4 -1.55 0.34 -1.21
N THR A 5 -0.22 0.38 -1.21
CA THR A 5 0.61 -0.56 -0.42
C THR A 5 2.00 0.02 -0.27
N ASP A 6 2.75 -0.44 0.74
CA ASP A 6 4.19 -0.18 0.90
C ASP A 6 4.52 1.32 0.89
N CYS A 7 3.63 2.15 1.48
CA CYS A 7 3.86 3.58 1.51
C CYS A 7 5.00 3.98 2.46
N HIS A 8 5.40 3.07 3.35
CA HIS A 8 6.51 3.20 4.29
C HIS A 8 6.57 4.57 5.00
N ALA A 9 5.41 4.98 5.52
CA ALA A 9 5.21 6.24 6.22
C ALA A 9 5.65 7.50 5.45
N GLN A 10 5.65 7.47 4.10
CA GLN A 10 5.94 8.62 3.25
C GLN A 10 4.70 9.52 3.13
N LEU A 11 4.44 10.29 4.18
CA LEU A 11 3.30 11.20 4.26
C LEU A 11 3.40 12.35 3.24
N LEU A 12 4.63 12.83 3.01
CA LEU A 12 4.94 13.89 2.05
C LEU A 12 5.41 13.30 0.71
N PRO A 13 5.27 14.03 -0.40
CA PRO A 13 5.81 13.60 -1.69
C PRO A 13 7.33 13.40 -1.62
N ILE A 14 7.83 12.38 -2.33
CA ILE A 14 9.26 12.04 -2.41
C ILE A 14 9.72 11.80 -3.85
N TYR A 15 11.03 11.81 -4.06
CA TYR A 15 11.62 11.23 -5.27
C TYR A 15 11.84 9.75 -5.01
N PHE A 16 11.12 8.89 -5.73
CA PHE A 16 11.23 7.44 -5.63
C PHE A 16 11.61 6.88 -6.99
N ARG A 17 12.71 6.14 -7.06
CA ARG A 17 13.24 5.58 -8.30
C ARG A 17 13.19 4.06 -8.25
N GLU A 18 12.59 3.46 -9.26
CA GLU A 18 12.59 2.01 -9.44
C GLU A 18 14.02 1.44 -9.58
N PRO A 19 14.23 0.16 -9.24
CA PRO A 19 15.53 -0.47 -9.37
C PRO A 19 16.00 -0.53 -10.82
N ASN A 20 17.29 -0.28 -11.06
CA ASN A 20 17.92 -0.50 -12.36
C ASN A 20 18.41 -1.94 -12.57
N VAL A 21 18.47 -2.71 -11.50
CA VAL A 21 18.82 -4.13 -11.52
C VAL A 21 17.88 -4.85 -10.56
N ASN A 22 17.19 -5.88 -11.06
CA ASN A 22 16.41 -6.81 -10.25
C ASN A 22 16.63 -8.22 -10.82
N ILE A 23 17.21 -9.11 -10.03
CA ILE A 23 17.71 -10.40 -10.51
C ILE A 23 16.77 -11.52 -10.04
N GLY A 24 16.06 -12.12 -11.00
CA GLY A 24 15.26 -13.31 -10.74
C GLY A 24 16.13 -14.56 -10.70
N VAL A 25 15.87 -15.46 -9.75
CA VAL A 25 16.61 -16.71 -9.57
C VAL A 25 15.80 -17.89 -10.10
N ALA A 26 16.48 -18.90 -10.65
CA ALA A 26 15.87 -20.11 -11.19
C ALA A 26 14.74 -19.81 -12.19
N GLY A 27 13.54 -20.35 -11.97
CA GLY A 27 12.39 -20.18 -12.85
C GLY A 27 11.83 -18.76 -12.95
N MET A 28 12.39 -17.80 -12.19
CA MET A 28 11.98 -16.39 -12.17
C MET A 28 12.86 -15.47 -13.03
N ALA A 29 13.93 -16.00 -13.64
CA ALA A 29 14.77 -15.23 -14.55
C ALA A 29 13.94 -14.66 -15.72
N GLY A 30 14.00 -13.33 -15.91
CA GLY A 30 13.27 -12.63 -16.96
C GLY A 30 11.74 -12.60 -16.78
N LYS A 31 11.22 -12.87 -15.58
CA LYS A 31 9.79 -12.80 -15.26
C LYS A 31 9.50 -11.68 -14.28
N ALA A 32 8.30 -11.09 -14.34
CA ALA A 32 7.84 -10.19 -13.30
C ALA A 32 7.90 -10.90 -11.92
N PRO A 33 8.34 -10.20 -10.85
CA PRO A 33 8.65 -8.77 -10.77
C PRO A 33 10.10 -8.38 -11.16
N HIS A 34 10.91 -9.30 -11.68
CA HIS A 34 12.34 -9.09 -11.99
C HIS A 34 12.61 -8.53 -13.39
N ILE A 35 11.70 -7.71 -13.91
CA ILE A 35 11.85 -7.03 -15.20
C ILE A 35 11.95 -5.54 -14.92
N VAL A 36 12.93 -4.86 -15.51
CA VAL A 36 13.21 -3.44 -15.26
C VAL A 36 13.40 -2.65 -16.57
N GLY A 37 13.31 -1.33 -16.49
CA GLY A 37 13.65 -0.42 -17.58
C GLY A 37 12.86 -0.65 -18.86
N GLN A 38 13.53 -0.66 -20.01
CA GLN A 38 12.87 -0.81 -21.32
C GLN A 38 12.16 -2.16 -21.47
N ASN A 39 12.71 -3.21 -20.85
CA ASN A 39 12.10 -4.53 -20.86
C ASN A 39 10.80 -4.54 -20.06
N PHE A 40 10.70 -3.77 -18.98
CA PHE A 40 9.47 -3.64 -18.21
C PHE A 40 8.39 -2.98 -19.07
N LEU A 41 8.70 -1.84 -19.70
CA LEU A 41 7.76 -1.13 -20.57
C LEU A 41 7.29 -2.03 -21.72
N LYS A 42 8.20 -2.76 -22.35
CA LYS A 42 7.87 -3.70 -23.43
C LYS A 42 7.00 -4.87 -22.95
N HIS A 43 7.33 -5.46 -21.80
CA HIS A 43 6.62 -6.63 -21.27
C HIS A 43 5.16 -6.31 -20.92
N PHE A 44 4.90 -5.13 -20.36
CA PHE A 44 3.56 -4.68 -19.98
C PHE A 44 2.89 -3.80 -21.03
N GLU A 45 3.45 -3.72 -22.24
CA GLU A 45 2.91 -2.94 -23.36
C GLU A 45 2.66 -1.46 -23.01
N ILE A 46 3.49 -0.92 -22.11
CA ILE A 46 3.40 0.47 -21.69
C ILE A 46 3.97 1.35 -22.82
N PRO A 47 3.21 2.33 -23.32
CA PRO A 47 3.68 3.19 -24.40
C PRO A 47 4.91 3.99 -23.97
N ALA A 48 5.66 4.49 -24.96
CA ALA A 48 6.79 5.39 -24.74
C ALA A 48 6.32 6.80 -24.29
N ASP A 49 5.60 6.86 -23.15
CA ASP A 49 5.19 8.08 -22.46
C ASP A 49 6.23 8.37 -21.36
N PRO A 50 6.94 9.51 -21.43
CA PRO A 50 7.92 9.92 -20.42
C PRO A 50 7.37 9.96 -18.98
N ARG A 51 6.07 10.22 -18.78
CA ARG A 51 5.44 10.18 -17.44
C ARG A 51 5.34 8.77 -16.90
N LEU A 52 4.99 7.81 -17.76
CA LEU A 52 4.90 6.40 -17.37
C LEU A 52 6.29 5.79 -17.18
N ALA A 53 7.27 6.22 -17.98
CA ALA A 53 8.68 5.87 -17.76
C ALA A 53 9.17 6.37 -16.40
N HIS A 54 8.85 7.61 -16.01
CA HIS A 54 9.16 8.17 -14.69
C HIS A 54 8.48 7.43 -13.54
N ALA A 55 7.22 7.02 -13.74
CA ALA A 55 6.43 6.36 -12.70
C ALA A 55 6.81 4.88 -12.46
N PHE A 56 7.25 4.17 -13.50
CA PHE A 56 7.41 2.71 -13.45
C PHE A 56 8.82 2.22 -13.74
N THR A 57 9.76 3.10 -14.04
CA THR A 57 11.12 2.69 -14.39
C THR A 57 12.16 3.63 -13.85
N TYR A 58 13.41 3.20 -13.98
CA TYR A 58 14.58 3.97 -13.62
C TYR A 58 15.11 4.86 -14.77
N LEU A 59 14.53 4.74 -15.97
CA LEU A 59 15.01 5.36 -17.20
C LEU A 59 14.89 6.88 -17.12
N ASP A 60 15.99 7.58 -17.43
CA ASP A 60 16.08 9.05 -17.43
C ASP A 60 15.55 9.72 -16.14
N PHE A 61 15.62 9.02 -15.00
CA PHE A 61 14.98 9.46 -13.76
C PHE A 61 15.42 10.86 -13.32
N GLU A 62 16.70 11.21 -13.41
CA GLU A 62 17.18 12.55 -13.02
C GLU A 62 16.49 13.66 -13.82
N ARG A 63 16.42 13.47 -15.15
CA ARG A 63 15.73 14.40 -16.05
C ARG A 63 14.23 14.44 -15.75
N TYR A 64 13.58 13.29 -15.64
CA TYR A 64 12.13 13.23 -15.45
C TYR A 64 11.69 13.65 -14.05
N ALA A 65 12.51 13.45 -13.02
CA ALA A 65 12.28 13.99 -11.69
C ALA A 65 12.29 15.54 -11.72
N GLY A 66 13.15 16.16 -12.52
CA GLY A 66 13.14 17.61 -12.72
C GLY A 66 11.90 18.13 -13.46
N VAL A 67 11.28 17.32 -14.33
CA VAL A 67 10.11 17.71 -15.13
C VAL A 67 8.79 17.42 -14.41
N TYR A 68 8.65 16.24 -13.82
CA TYR A 68 7.41 15.75 -13.21
C TYR A 68 7.38 15.86 -11.68
N GLY A 69 8.53 16.08 -11.06
CA GLY A 69 8.65 16.29 -9.63
C GLY A 69 8.50 15.00 -8.81
N LYS A 70 8.20 15.23 -7.53
CA LYS A 70 8.04 14.20 -6.51
C LYS A 70 6.72 13.45 -6.68
N VAL A 71 6.73 12.16 -6.37
CA VAL A 71 5.57 11.26 -6.42
C VAL A 71 5.01 11.00 -5.01
N GLY A 72 3.82 10.42 -4.95
CA GLY A 72 3.17 10.05 -3.68
C GLY A 72 2.70 11.26 -2.87
N GLY A 73 2.70 11.10 -1.55
CA GLY A 73 2.17 12.06 -0.60
C GLY A 73 0.66 11.92 -0.37
N PHE A 74 0.26 11.86 0.89
CA PHE A 74 -1.12 11.53 1.28
C PHE A 74 -2.13 12.61 0.88
N ALA A 75 -1.72 13.88 0.80
CA ALA A 75 -2.57 14.95 0.30
C ALA A 75 -2.93 14.77 -1.20
N HIS A 76 -1.96 14.32 -2.01
CA HIS A 76 -2.18 14.01 -3.42
C HIS A 76 -3.08 12.77 -3.56
N LEU A 77 -2.78 11.71 -2.80
CA LEU A 77 -3.60 10.50 -2.75
C LEU A 77 -5.04 10.81 -2.34
N ALA A 78 -5.25 11.62 -1.31
CA ALA A 78 -6.58 12.01 -0.84
C ALA A 78 -7.40 12.70 -1.94
N THR A 79 -6.76 13.58 -2.71
CA THR A 79 -7.41 14.26 -3.84
C THR A 79 -7.82 13.26 -4.93
N LEU A 80 -6.90 12.37 -5.32
CA LEU A 80 -7.16 11.35 -6.33
C LEU A 80 -8.24 10.35 -5.89
N ILE A 81 -8.16 9.86 -4.66
CA ILE A 81 -9.13 8.92 -4.08
C ILE A 81 -10.51 9.55 -3.99
N LYS A 82 -10.62 10.81 -3.51
CA LYS A 82 -11.90 11.53 -3.48
C LYS A 82 -12.51 11.66 -4.87
N ARG A 83 -11.70 12.03 -5.87
CA ARG A 83 -12.15 12.12 -7.27
C ARG A 83 -12.67 10.77 -7.79
N ILE A 84 -11.93 9.68 -7.54
CA ILE A 84 -12.34 8.35 -8.01
C ILE A 84 -13.57 7.85 -7.26
N LYS A 85 -13.64 7.99 -5.93
CA LYS A 85 -14.82 7.59 -5.13
C LYS A 85 -16.06 8.40 -5.52
N ALA A 86 -15.94 9.66 -5.92
CA ALA A 86 -17.06 10.46 -6.45
C ALA A 86 -17.56 9.92 -7.81
N GLN A 87 -16.67 9.47 -8.69
CA GLN A 87 -17.03 8.88 -9.98
C GLN A 87 -17.52 7.43 -9.85
N ARG A 88 -17.13 6.74 -8.78
CA ARG A 88 -17.43 5.34 -8.50
C ARG A 88 -17.95 5.18 -7.07
N PRO A 89 -19.21 5.59 -6.78
CA PRO A 89 -19.80 5.39 -5.48
C PRO A 89 -19.73 3.92 -5.04
N GLY A 90 -19.42 3.70 -3.76
CA GLY A 90 -19.23 2.36 -3.18
C GLY A 90 -17.85 1.73 -3.43
N ALA A 91 -16.93 2.41 -4.15
CA ALA A 91 -15.56 1.90 -4.29
C ALA A 91 -14.84 1.81 -2.94
N LEU A 92 -14.24 0.65 -2.67
CA LEU A 92 -13.41 0.40 -1.49
C LEU A 92 -11.96 0.85 -1.74
N LEU A 93 -11.33 1.43 -0.72
CA LEU A 93 -9.89 1.69 -0.63
C LEU A 93 -9.25 0.63 0.27
N LEU A 94 -8.31 -0.11 -0.30
CA LEU A 94 -7.57 -1.18 0.36
C LEU A 94 -6.12 -0.72 0.57
N ASP A 95 -5.56 -1.05 1.72
CA ASP A 95 -4.15 -0.82 2.05
C ASP A 95 -3.43 -2.16 2.27
N GLY A 96 -2.42 -2.43 1.45
CA GLY A 96 -1.68 -3.69 1.45
C GLY A 96 -0.75 -3.90 2.65
N GLY A 97 -0.66 -2.95 3.57
CA GLY A 97 0.28 -2.98 4.70
C GLY A 97 1.56 -2.21 4.38
N ASP A 98 2.53 -2.27 5.30
CA ASP A 98 3.79 -1.53 5.22
C ASP A 98 3.59 -0.01 5.15
N SER A 99 2.66 0.46 5.97
CA SER A 99 2.18 1.83 6.01
C SER A 99 2.61 2.58 7.27
N TRP A 100 2.69 1.91 8.43
CA TRP A 100 2.93 2.62 9.70
C TRP A 100 4.41 2.90 9.99
N GLN A 101 5.34 2.30 9.27
CA GLN A 101 6.77 2.34 9.55
C GLN A 101 7.55 2.88 8.34
N GLY A 102 8.65 3.61 8.57
CA GLY A 102 9.58 4.01 7.50
C GLY A 102 9.98 5.48 7.49
N SER A 103 9.47 6.29 8.42
CA SER A 103 9.79 7.72 8.54
C SER A 103 10.10 8.14 9.97
N GLY A 104 10.72 9.32 10.13
CA GLY A 104 11.02 9.88 11.45
C GLY A 104 9.76 10.20 12.26
N ALA A 105 8.72 10.75 11.60
CA ALA A 105 7.44 11.03 12.25
C ALA A 105 6.77 9.75 12.77
N ALA A 106 6.76 8.70 11.96
CA ALA A 106 6.28 7.38 12.37
C ALA A 106 7.07 6.79 13.54
N MET A 107 8.39 6.98 13.59
CA MET A 107 9.20 6.55 14.73
C MET A 107 8.81 7.32 16.01
N TRP A 108 8.73 8.65 15.94
CA TRP A 108 8.45 9.50 17.11
C TRP A 108 7.03 9.33 17.65
N THR A 109 6.07 9.01 16.79
CA THR A 109 4.66 8.86 17.16
C THR A 109 4.23 7.41 17.36
N LYS A 110 5.16 6.45 17.25
CA LYS A 110 4.85 5.00 17.27
C LYS A 110 3.78 4.63 16.23
N GLY A 111 3.93 5.18 15.02
CA GLY A 111 3.06 4.99 13.86
C GLY A 111 1.71 5.71 13.90
N GLN A 112 1.42 6.50 14.95
CA GLN A 112 0.11 7.17 15.08
C GLN A 112 -0.16 8.16 13.95
N ASP A 113 0.87 8.86 13.45
CA ASP A 113 0.72 9.77 12.32
C ASP A 113 0.12 9.08 11.08
N MET A 114 0.57 7.86 10.79
CA MET A 114 0.08 7.07 9.67
C MET A 114 -1.27 6.41 9.94
N VAL A 115 -1.54 5.99 11.17
CA VAL A 115 -2.88 5.55 11.62
C VAL A 115 -3.92 6.64 11.37
N ASP A 116 -3.61 7.87 11.79
CA ASP A 116 -4.47 9.04 11.57
C ASP A 116 -4.59 9.39 10.08
N ALA A 117 -3.50 9.26 9.33
CA ALA A 117 -3.50 9.48 7.89
C ALA A 117 -4.39 8.47 7.14
N GLN A 118 -4.35 7.18 7.50
CA GLN A 118 -5.23 6.15 6.90
C GLN A 118 -6.70 6.40 7.22
N LEU A 119 -7.01 6.81 8.45
CA LEU A 119 -8.36 7.23 8.84
C LEU A 119 -8.84 8.42 8.02
N ALA A 120 -8.01 9.45 7.87
CA ALA A 120 -8.33 10.64 7.07
C ALA A 120 -8.44 10.34 5.57
N LEU A 121 -7.64 9.40 5.06
CA LEU A 121 -7.68 8.96 3.67
C LEU A 121 -8.95 8.15 3.35
N GLY A 122 -9.58 7.57 4.38
CA GLY A 122 -10.77 6.74 4.24
C GLY A 122 -10.44 5.36 3.71
N VAL A 123 -9.38 4.74 4.24
CA VAL A 123 -9.06 3.32 4.04
C VAL A 123 -10.19 2.48 4.63
N ASP A 124 -10.61 1.44 3.93
CA ASP A 124 -11.72 0.58 4.33
C ASP A 124 -11.21 -0.72 4.97
N ILE A 125 -10.12 -1.28 4.43
CA ILE A 125 -9.57 -2.59 4.81
C ILE A 125 -8.05 -2.53 4.66
N MET A 126 -7.31 -3.13 5.58
CA MET A 126 -5.86 -3.30 5.45
C MET A 126 -5.35 -4.66 5.93
N THR A 127 -4.10 -4.97 5.59
CA THR A 127 -3.33 -6.04 6.24
C THR A 127 -2.05 -5.49 6.87
N LEU A 128 -1.18 -6.34 7.40
CA LEU A 128 -0.02 -5.95 8.22
C LEU A 128 1.25 -6.58 7.67
N HIS A 129 2.38 -5.93 7.88
CA HIS A 129 3.69 -6.58 7.88
C HIS A 129 4.63 -5.79 8.81
N TRP A 130 5.23 -4.67 8.37
CA TRP A 130 6.11 -3.82 9.18
C TRP A 130 5.39 -3.15 10.36
N GLU A 131 4.07 -3.04 10.35
CA GLU A 131 3.25 -2.63 11.49
C GLU A 131 3.60 -3.42 12.76
N SER A 132 3.90 -4.70 12.60
CA SER A 132 4.21 -5.64 13.69
C SER A 132 5.49 -5.26 14.44
N THR A 133 6.37 -4.45 13.84
CA THR A 133 7.62 -3.99 14.48
C THR A 133 7.39 -3.04 15.65
N TYR A 134 6.21 -2.42 15.77
CA TYR A 134 5.83 -1.64 16.96
C TYR A 134 5.39 -2.50 18.15
N GLY A 135 5.35 -3.83 17.98
CA GLY A 135 4.97 -4.81 19.00
C GLY A 135 3.46 -5.06 19.06
N GLN A 136 3.10 -6.27 19.53
CA GLN A 136 1.71 -6.75 19.54
C GLN A 136 0.75 -5.80 20.26
N ASP A 137 1.18 -5.19 21.36
CA ASP A 137 0.31 -4.35 22.19
C ASP A 137 -0.11 -3.10 21.41
N ARG A 138 0.83 -2.52 20.63
CA ARG A 138 0.55 -1.35 19.81
C ARG A 138 -0.38 -1.68 18.64
N VAL A 139 -0.13 -2.79 17.95
CA VAL A 139 -0.98 -3.23 16.84
C VAL A 139 -2.41 -3.53 17.32
N LEU A 140 -2.53 -4.25 18.45
CA LEU A 140 -3.84 -4.56 19.04
C LEU A 140 -4.53 -3.32 19.60
N GLU A 141 -3.78 -2.35 20.13
CA GLU A 141 -4.33 -1.06 20.54
C GLU A 141 -5.00 -0.35 19.35
N VAL A 142 -4.26 -0.15 18.26
CA VAL A 142 -4.78 0.54 17.06
C VAL A 142 -6.00 -0.21 16.50
N SER A 143 -5.90 -1.54 16.41
CA SER A 143 -7.00 -2.40 15.95
C SER A 143 -8.27 -2.23 16.79
N LYS A 144 -8.14 -2.23 18.11
CA LYS A 144 -9.28 -2.22 19.05
C LYS A 144 -9.79 -0.83 19.39
N LYS A 145 -8.99 0.22 19.18
CA LYS A 145 -9.34 1.61 19.49
C LYS A 145 -9.50 2.45 18.24
N ASP A 146 -8.39 2.84 17.61
CA ASP A 146 -8.38 3.83 16.53
C ASP A 146 -9.21 3.37 15.33
N PHE A 147 -9.03 2.11 14.94
CA PHE A 147 -9.66 1.49 13.78
C PHE A 147 -10.98 0.80 14.07
N ALA A 148 -11.39 0.73 15.34
CA ALA A 148 -12.63 0.08 15.74
C ALA A 148 -13.82 0.62 14.92
N ASN A 149 -14.44 -0.29 14.15
CA ASN A 149 -15.57 0.01 13.26
C ASN A 149 -15.29 1.02 12.13
N LYS A 150 -14.01 1.32 11.84
CA LYS A 150 -13.60 2.26 10.79
C LYS A 150 -12.75 1.59 9.70
N ILE A 151 -11.72 0.86 10.11
CA ILE A 151 -10.82 0.12 9.20
C ILE A 151 -10.79 -1.33 9.68
N GLU A 152 -11.02 -2.28 8.78
CA GLU A 152 -10.86 -3.70 9.11
C GLU A 152 -9.43 -4.16 8.85
N ILE A 153 -8.75 -4.64 9.88
CA ILE A 153 -7.50 -5.39 9.71
C ILE A 153 -7.86 -6.85 9.43
N VAL A 154 -7.41 -7.36 8.29
CA VAL A 154 -7.60 -8.76 7.89
C VAL A 154 -6.25 -9.47 7.73
N ALA A 155 -6.14 -10.66 8.32
CA ALA A 155 -4.96 -11.51 8.19
C ALA A 155 -5.33 -12.96 8.52
N GLN A 156 -5.28 -13.85 7.53
CA GLN A 156 -5.65 -15.26 7.69
C GLN A 156 -4.57 -16.10 8.41
N ASN A 157 -3.32 -15.61 8.38
CA ASN A 157 -2.14 -16.33 8.82
C ASN A 157 -1.55 -15.83 10.15
N VAL A 158 -2.17 -14.84 10.81
CA VAL A 158 -1.71 -14.35 12.12
C VAL A 158 -2.46 -15.08 13.23
N LYS A 159 -1.68 -15.78 14.06
CA LYS A 159 -2.19 -16.66 15.11
C LYS A 159 -1.44 -16.44 16.42
N THR A 160 -2.06 -16.78 17.54
CA THR A 160 -1.37 -16.84 18.83
C THR A 160 -0.32 -17.95 18.83
N ALA A 161 0.77 -17.77 19.59
CA ALA A 161 1.86 -18.74 19.65
C ALA A 161 1.55 -19.97 20.52
N ASP A 162 0.53 -19.88 21.39
CA ASP A 162 0.13 -20.95 22.30
C ASP A 162 -0.78 -21.98 21.63
N PHE A 163 -2.04 -21.63 21.37
CA PHE A 163 -3.07 -22.51 20.84
C PHE A 163 -3.32 -22.32 19.34
N GLY A 164 -2.66 -21.34 18.71
CA GLY A 164 -2.82 -21.08 17.28
C GLY A 164 -4.15 -20.40 16.93
N ASP A 165 -4.75 -19.70 17.89
CA ASP A 165 -6.02 -19.01 17.70
C ASP A 165 -5.85 -17.80 16.75
N PRO A 166 -6.79 -17.55 15.83
CA PRO A 166 -6.71 -16.42 14.92
C PRO A 166 -6.78 -15.10 15.68
N VAL A 167 -5.83 -14.20 15.43
CA VAL A 167 -5.78 -12.86 16.06
C VAL A 167 -6.67 -11.86 15.33
N PHE A 168 -6.71 -11.94 14.00
CA PHE A 168 -7.51 -11.07 13.14
C PHE A 168 -8.52 -11.89 12.33
N LYS A 169 -9.53 -11.21 11.77
CA LYS A 169 -10.45 -11.85 10.82
C LYS A 169 -9.64 -12.30 9.59
N PRO A 170 -9.87 -13.51 9.03
CA PRO A 170 -9.17 -13.93 7.83
C PRO A 170 -9.63 -13.18 6.58
N TYR A 171 -10.86 -12.70 6.58
CA TYR A 171 -11.46 -11.96 5.47
C TYR A 171 -12.63 -11.10 5.95
N VAL A 172 -13.06 -10.18 5.09
CA VAL A 172 -14.34 -9.49 5.20
C VAL A 172 -15.16 -9.64 3.92
N ILE A 173 -16.48 -9.56 4.04
CA ILE A 173 -17.39 -9.50 2.89
C ILE A 173 -18.01 -8.12 2.86
N ARG A 174 -17.96 -7.47 1.70
CA ARG A 174 -18.58 -6.17 1.43
C ARG A 174 -19.58 -6.31 0.29
N ASN A 175 -20.73 -5.65 0.40
CA ASN A 175 -21.64 -5.51 -0.73
C ASN A 175 -21.29 -4.23 -1.47
N VAL A 176 -20.71 -4.36 -2.67
CA VAL A 176 -20.30 -3.25 -3.52
C VAL A 176 -21.25 -3.22 -4.73
N ASN A 177 -22.13 -2.22 -4.78
CA ASN A 177 -23.09 -2.04 -5.87
C ASN A 177 -23.93 -3.30 -6.17
N GLY A 178 -24.40 -3.98 -5.13
CA GLY A 178 -25.22 -5.20 -5.24
C GLY A 178 -24.42 -6.49 -5.36
N VAL A 179 -23.10 -6.42 -5.49
CA VAL A 179 -22.21 -7.59 -5.62
C VAL A 179 -21.50 -7.86 -4.31
N LYS A 180 -21.56 -9.10 -3.83
CA LYS A 180 -20.77 -9.54 -2.66
C LYS A 180 -19.31 -9.73 -3.07
N VAL A 181 -18.42 -8.93 -2.50
CA VAL A 181 -16.97 -8.99 -2.68
C VAL A 181 -16.35 -9.49 -1.38
N ARG A 182 -15.59 -10.59 -1.43
CA ARG A 182 -14.79 -11.08 -0.30
C ARG A 182 -13.35 -10.59 -0.47
N VAL A 183 -12.81 -9.95 0.57
CA VAL A 183 -11.41 -9.51 0.64
C VAL A 183 -10.72 -10.36 1.70
N ILE A 184 -9.74 -11.17 1.29
CA ILE A 184 -8.96 -12.06 2.15
C ILE A 184 -7.63 -11.37 2.45
N GLY A 185 -7.26 -11.30 3.72
CA GLY A 185 -6.00 -10.70 4.15
C GLY A 185 -4.91 -11.73 4.36
N GLN A 186 -3.67 -11.37 4.04
CA GLN A 186 -2.48 -12.15 4.36
C GLN A 186 -1.37 -11.19 4.74
N ALA A 187 -0.84 -11.38 5.95
CA ALA A 187 0.25 -10.62 6.53
C ALA A 187 1.62 -11.30 6.31
#